data_AF-F3CGJ2-F1
#
_entry.id   AF-F3CGJ2-F1
#
_cell.length_a   1.000
_cell.length_b   1.000
_cell.length_c   1.000
_cell.angle_alpha   90.00
_cell.angle_beta   90.00
_cell.angle_gamma   90.00
#
_symmetry.space_group_name_H-M   'P 1'
#
loop_
_entity.id
_entity.type
_entity.pdbx_description
1 polymer ?
#
loop_
_entity_poly.entity_id
_entity_poly.type
_entity_poly.pdbx_seq_one_letter_code
_entity_poly.pdbx_strand_id
1 'polypeptide(L)' 'AALQVENAISGLITQNVDTLHSQAGSQDVIELHGSLHRVLCLDCQQRSERADIQEQMLEQNPYLLGVDAIQALE' A
#
# COMPACT_ATOMS: atom_id res chain seq x y z
N ALA A 1 -7.22 -13.81 -8.27
CA ALA A 1 -8.57 -13.85 -8.88
C ALA A 1 -8.79 -15.05 -9.80
N ALA A 2 -8.25 -15.09 -11.04
CA ALA A 2 -8.54 -16.16 -12.01
C ALA A 2 -8.29 -17.59 -11.47
N LEU A 3 -7.11 -17.85 -10.88
CA LEU A 3 -6.79 -19.13 -10.26
C LEU A 3 -7.73 -19.51 -9.10
N GLN A 4 -8.33 -18.54 -8.42
CA GLN A 4 -9.33 -18.79 -7.37
C GLN A 4 -10.69 -19.16 -7.98
N VAL A 5 -11.09 -18.47 -9.06
CA VAL A 5 -12.30 -18.80 -9.83
C VAL A 5 -12.22 -20.22 -10.40
N GLU A 6 -11.03 -20.62 -10.85
CA GLU A 6 -10.74 -21.97 -11.34
C GLU A 6 -10.55 -23.01 -10.22
N ASN A 7 -10.67 -22.61 -8.94
CA ASN A 7 -10.42 -23.45 -7.76
C ASN A 7 -9.01 -24.07 -7.69
N ALA A 8 -8.03 -23.51 -8.40
CA ALA A 8 -6.63 -23.95 -8.34
C ALA A 8 -5.92 -23.50 -7.05
N ILE A 9 -6.38 -22.40 -6.45
CA ILE A 9 -5.92 -21.89 -5.16
C ILE A 9 -7.13 -21.45 -4.31
N SER A 10 -7.04 -21.60 -2.99
CA SER A 10 -8.10 -21.20 -2.05
C SER A 10 -7.87 -19.84 -1.39
N GLY A 11 -6.67 -19.28 -1.49
CA GLY A 11 -6.33 -18.00 -0.85
C GLY A 11 -5.03 -17.43 -1.39
N LEU A 12 -4.73 -16.18 -1.01
CA LEU A 12 -3.55 -15.46 -1.46
C LEU A 12 -2.86 -14.81 -0.27
N ILE A 13 -1.56 -15.07 -0.11
CA ILE A 13 -0.71 -14.37 0.87
C ILE A 13 0.22 -13.46 0.07
N THR A 14 0.30 -12.18 0.45
CA THR A 14 1.16 -11.21 -0.22
C THR A 14 2.01 -10.42 0.78
N GLN A 15 3.23 -10.09 0.37
CA GLN A 15 4.09 -9.15 1.08
C GLN A 15 3.94 -7.71 0.57
N ASN A 16 3.22 -7.52 -0.54
CA ASN A 16 2.95 -6.20 -1.10
C ASN A 16 1.98 -5.45 -0.20
N VAL A 17 2.10 -4.14 -0.19
CA VAL A 17 1.34 -3.22 0.67
C VAL A 17 0.44 -2.26 -0.13
N ASP A 18 0.42 -2.45 -1.46
CA ASP A 18 -0.30 -1.62 -2.43
C ASP A 18 -1.80 -1.96 -2.57
N THR A 19 -2.24 -3.10 -2.02
CA THR A 19 -3.60 -3.67 -2.09
C THR A 19 -4.09 -4.08 -3.50
N LEU A 20 -3.21 -4.10 -4.51
CA LEU A 20 -3.59 -4.32 -5.91
C LEU A 20 -4.29 -5.66 -6.13
N HIS A 21 -3.99 -6.68 -5.34
CA HIS A 21 -4.67 -7.98 -5.43
C HIS A 21 -6.15 -7.90 -5.07
N SER A 22 -6.51 -7.15 -4.04
CA SER A 22 -7.90 -6.92 -3.64
C SER A 22 -8.62 -6.07 -4.69
N GLN A 23 -7.96 -5.04 -5.22
CA GLN A 23 -8.51 -4.22 -6.32
C GLN A 23 -8.72 -5.04 -7.60
N ALA A 24 -7.86 -6.03 -7.86
CA ALA A 24 -8.01 -6.97 -8.97
C ALA A 24 -9.05 -8.10 -8.70
N GLY A 25 -9.80 -8.03 -7.59
CA GLY A 25 -10.88 -8.96 -7.27
C GLY A 25 -10.42 -10.29 -6.68
N SER A 26 -9.18 -10.39 -6.18
CA SER A 26 -8.76 -11.57 -5.41
C SER A 26 -9.48 -11.56 -4.06
N GLN A 27 -9.94 -12.73 -3.63
CA GLN A 27 -10.61 -12.92 -2.34
C GLN A 27 -9.64 -13.53 -1.34
N ASP A 28 -9.95 -13.49 -0.04
CA ASP A 28 -9.14 -14.10 1.02
C ASP A 28 -7.64 -13.75 0.93
N VAL A 29 -7.37 -12.46 0.70
CA VAL A 29 -6.01 -11.92 0.62
C VAL A 29 -5.51 -11.63 2.04
N ILE A 30 -4.38 -12.24 2.40
CA ILE A 30 -3.66 -11.96 3.65
C ILE A 30 -2.45 -11.09 3.31
N GLU A 31 -2.47 -9.85 3.81
CA GLU A 31 -1.39 -8.89 3.67
C GLU A 31 -0.41 -9.02 4.85
N LEU A 32 0.76 -9.62 4.61
CA LEU A 32 1.73 -9.91 5.68
C LEU A 32 2.29 -8.64 6.34
N HIS A 33 2.44 -7.58 5.56
CA HIS A 33 2.97 -6.30 6.03
C HIS A 33 1.87 -5.24 6.25
N GLY A 34 0.60 -5.62 6.12
CA GLY A 34 -0.53 -4.69 6.13
C GLY A 34 -0.64 -3.86 4.83
N SER A 35 -1.25 -2.68 4.93
CA SER A 35 -1.62 -1.83 3.80
C SER A 35 -1.09 -0.40 3.97
N LEU A 36 -0.65 0.21 2.87
CA LEU A 36 -0.25 1.63 2.82
C LEU A 36 -1.42 2.60 2.63
N HIS A 37 -2.68 2.15 2.59
CA HIS A 37 -3.82 3.03 2.30
C HIS A 37 -4.12 4.04 3.40
N ARG A 38 -3.77 3.74 4.65
CA ARG A 38 -3.99 4.64 5.78
C ARG A 38 -2.73 4.85 6.60
N VAL A 39 -2.65 6.01 7.22
CA VAL A 39 -1.60 6.38 8.16
C VAL A 39 -2.21 6.49 9.55
N LEU A 40 -1.53 5.94 10.55
CA LEU A 40 -1.90 6.03 11.96
C LEU A 40 -0.89 6.92 12.69
N CYS A 41 -1.37 7.99 13.32
CA CYS A 41 -0.54 8.75 14.26
C CYS A 41 -0.26 7.89 15.51
N LEU A 42 1.00 7.68 15.86
CA LEU A 42 1.37 6.86 17.01
C LEU A 42 1.04 7.53 18.35
N ASP A 43 0.98 8.86 18.39
CA ASP A 43 0.71 9.61 19.62
C ASP A 43 -0.80 9.70 19.92
N CYS A 44 -1.59 10.17 18.95
CA CYS A 44 -3.03 10.44 19.16
C CYS A 44 -3.96 9.39 18.55
N GLN A 45 -3.42 8.38 17.86
CA GLN A 45 -4.18 7.28 17.22
C GLN A 45 -5.17 7.75 16.13
N GLN A 46 -5.05 8.99 15.65
CA GLN A 46 -5.81 9.48 14.51
C GLN A 46 -5.42 8.68 13.26
N ARG A 47 -6.44 8.23 12.52
CA ARG A 47 -6.27 7.63 11.19
C ARG A 47 -6.55 8.67 10.12
N SER A 48 -5.69 8.71 9.11
CA SER A 48 -5.82 9.58 7.95
C SER A 48 -5.62 8.77 6.67
N GLU A 49 -6.20 9.24 5.57
CA GLU A 49 -5.91 8.68 4.26
C GLU A 49 -4.46 8.98 3.88
N ARG A 50 -3.80 8.04 3.20
CA ARG A 50 -2.38 8.21 2.85
C ARG A 50 -2.14 9.40 1.92
N ALA A 51 -3.12 9.73 1.07
CA ALA A 51 -3.06 10.86 0.15
C ALA A 51 -2.95 12.20 0.90
N ASP A 52 -3.78 12.40 1.92
CA ASP A 52 -3.77 13.64 2.73
C ASP A 52 -2.41 13.85 3.41
N ILE A 53 -1.81 12.77 3.93
CA ILE A 53 -0.48 12.81 4.52
C ILE A 53 0.60 13.06 3.45
N GLN A 54 0.42 12.55 2.22
CA GLN A 54 1.37 12.80 1.14
C GLN A 54 1.47 14.29 0.81
N GLU A 55 0.32 14.97 0.74
CA GLU A 55 0.28 16.42 0.47
C GLU A 55 1.01 17.20 1.57
N GLN A 56 0.71 16.91 2.84
CA GLN A 56 1.40 17.52 3.98
C GLN A 56 2.92 17.27 3.95
N MET A 57 3.35 16.05 3.61
CA MET A 57 4.77 15.73 3.49
C MET A 57 5.44 16.54 2.39
N LEU A 58 4.79 16.76 1.25
CA LEU A 58 5.34 17.57 0.16
C LEU A 58 5.43 19.06 0.54
N GLU A 59 4.41 19.60 1.21
CA GLU A 59 4.43 20.97 1.71
C GLU A 59 5.55 21.22 2.74
N GLN A 60 5.76 20.25 3.64
CA GLN A 60 6.78 20.34 4.69
C GLN A 60 8.20 20.01 4.19
N ASN A 61 8.32 19.27 3.08
CA ASN A 61 9.59 18.86 2.50
C ASN A 61 9.66 19.30 1.02
N PRO A 62 9.65 20.62 0.74
CA PRO A 62 9.57 21.12 -0.64
C PRO A 62 10.79 20.74 -1.48
N TYR A 63 11.93 20.42 -0.86
CA TYR A 63 13.13 19.94 -1.54
C TYR A 63 12.98 18.53 -2.14
N LEU A 64 11.93 17.78 -1.78
CA LEU A 64 11.60 16.50 -2.38
C LEU A 64 10.70 16.62 -3.62
N LEU A 65 10.21 17.82 -3.94
CA LEU A 65 9.38 18.04 -5.13
C LEU A 65 10.18 17.72 -6.40
N GLY A 66 9.64 16.80 -7.22
CA GLY A 66 10.29 16.37 -8.47
C GLY A 66 11.49 15.46 -8.27
N VAL A 67 11.73 14.95 -7.05
CA VAL A 67 12.72 13.91 -6.82
C VAL A 67 12.09 12.56 -7.14
N ASP A 68 12.59 11.91 -8.18
CA ASP A 68 12.21 10.55 -8.52
C ASP A 68 13.04 9.53 -7.74
N ALA A 69 12.38 8.44 -7.31
CA ALA A 69 13.09 7.29 -6.77
C ALA A 69 13.89 6.63 -7.90
N ILE A 70 15.21 6.73 -7.82
CA ILE A 70 16.10 5.97 -8.69
C ILE A 70 16.24 4.55 -8.13
N GLN A 71 16.15 3.57 -9.02
CA GLN A 71 16.42 2.19 -8.66
C GLN A 71 17.91 2.09 -8.28
N ALA A 72 18.20 1.57 -7.09
CA ALA A 72 19.58 1.33 -6.69
C ALA A 72 20.21 0.38 -7.72
N LEU A 73 21.29 0.83 -8.36
CA LEU A 73 22.11 -0.04 -9.21
C LEU A 73 22.86 -1.00 -8.28
N GLU A 74 22.69 -2.30 -8.52
CA GLU A 74 23.44 -3.37 -7.85
C GLU A 74 24.95 -3.28 -8.13
#